data_AF-A0A501W4S2-F1
#
_entry.id   AF-A0A501W4S2-F1
#
_cell.length_a   1.000
_cell.length_b   1.000
_cell.length_c   1.000
_cell.angle_alpha   90.00
_cell.angle_beta   90.00
_cell.angle_gamma   90.00
#
_symmetry.space_group_name_H-M   'P 1'
#
loop_
_entity.id
_entity.type
_entity.pdbx_description
1 polymer ?
#
loop_
_entity_poly.entity_id
_entity_poly.type
_entity_poly.pdbx_seq_one_letter_code
_entity_poly.pdbx_strand_id
1 'polypeptide(L)'
;MKNILIKILAVFFISFIVSCSTNRELIQKEKTDFGTVKYYVETGLKDNRHQKRIVAKVDNAIYYSFYSAEIVKHTNQNKELIYRLFYGEIPEELNDPKYFQKLTKLDSVVLSGSDRVLDSLKWKNFKSWNGASAFEIEVNYYHVFPKNEKIKPY
;
A
#
# COMPACT_ATOMS: atom_id res chain seq x y z
N MET A 1 -0.70 12.97 49.94
CA MET A 1 0.23 13.03 48.79
C MET A 1 0.30 11.73 47.97
N LYS A 2 0.45 10.54 48.57
CA LYS A 2 0.51 9.24 47.85
C LYS A 2 -0.65 9.02 46.85
N ASN A 3 -1.88 9.33 47.22
CA ASN A 3 -3.06 9.12 46.35
C ASN A 3 -3.14 10.08 45.15
N ILE A 4 -2.49 11.25 45.21
CA ILE A 4 -2.42 12.19 44.09
C ILE A 4 -1.35 11.71 43.09
N LEU A 5 -0.21 11.22 43.59
CA LEU A 5 0.85 10.65 42.77
C LEU A 5 0.36 9.43 41.99
N ILE A 6 -0.40 8.53 42.63
CA ILE A 6 -0.99 7.34 42.00
C ILE A 6 -2.00 7.71 40.90
N LYS A 7 -2.83 8.75 41.14
CA LYS A 7 -3.78 9.23 40.13
C LYS A 7 -3.09 9.86 38.92
N ILE A 8 -2.03 10.64 39.14
CA ILE A 8 -1.23 11.24 38.06
C ILE A 8 -0.52 10.13 37.25
N LEU A 9 0.04 9.12 37.93
CA LEU A 9 0.69 7.98 37.27
C LEU A 9 -0.31 7.18 36.42
N ALA A 10 -1.54 6.98 36.92
CA ALA A 10 -2.60 6.28 36.20
C ALA A 10 -3.06 7.04 34.94
N VAL A 11 -3.19 8.36 35.01
CA VAL A 11 -3.51 9.20 33.84
C VAL A 11 -2.38 9.15 32.79
N PHE A 12 -1.12 9.16 33.24
CA PHE A 12 0.05 8.99 32.37
C PHE A 12 0.08 7.60 31.71
N PHE A 13 -0.28 6.54 32.44
CA PHE A 13 -0.33 5.18 31.88
C PHE A 13 -1.46 5.01 30.85
N ILE A 14 -2.63 5.62 31.09
CA ILE A 14 -3.76 5.59 30.16
C ILE A 14 -3.44 6.35 28.87
N SER A 15 -2.72 7.48 28.94
CA SER A 15 -2.31 8.23 27.74
C SER A 15 -1.27 7.48 26.89
N PHE A 16 -0.46 6.59 27.49
CA PHE A 16 0.44 5.71 26.75
C PHE A 16 -0.26 4.56 26.01
N ILE A 17 -1.47 4.16 26.41
CA ILE A 17 -2.21 3.04 25.78
C ILE A 17 -2.96 3.52 24.52
N VAL A 18 -3.25 4.82 24.40
CA VAL A 18 -3.77 5.43 23.15
C VAL A 18 -2.63 5.66 22.12
N SER A 19 -1.63 4.78 22.14
CA SER A 19 -0.53 4.77 21.18
C SER A 19 -1.03 4.18 19.87
N CYS A 20 -1.35 5.07 18.92
CA CYS A 20 -1.35 4.90 17.46
C CYS A 20 -1.12 3.47 16.89
N SER A 21 -2.05 2.54 17.08
CA SER A 21 -2.05 1.30 16.31
C SER A 21 -2.83 1.49 15.02
N THR A 22 -2.18 1.26 13.87
CA THR A 22 -2.92 1.00 12.65
C THR A 22 -3.71 -0.28 12.85
N ASN A 23 -5.04 -0.20 12.79
CA ASN A 23 -5.90 -1.35 12.96
C ASN A 23 -5.88 -2.13 11.65
N ARG A 24 -5.35 -3.36 11.70
CA ARG A 24 -5.22 -4.24 10.54
C ARG A 24 -6.07 -5.50 10.76
N GLU A 25 -6.98 -5.75 9.85
CA GLU A 25 -7.87 -6.90 9.88
C GLU A 25 -7.72 -7.73 8.59
N LEU A 26 -7.62 -9.05 8.72
CA LEU A 26 -7.66 -9.96 7.56
C LEU A 26 -9.13 -10.19 7.17
N ILE A 27 -9.50 -9.84 5.95
CA ILE A 27 -10.89 -9.92 5.50
C ILE A 27 -11.13 -11.04 4.47
N GLN A 28 -10.10 -11.42 3.72
CA GLN A 28 -10.21 -12.48 2.72
C GLN A 28 -8.86 -13.16 2.50
N LYS A 29 -8.90 -14.46 2.20
CA LYS A 29 -7.75 -15.27 1.80
C LYS A 29 -8.17 -16.19 0.67
N GLU A 30 -7.40 -16.19 -0.41
CA GLU A 30 -7.65 -17.04 -1.58
C GLU A 30 -6.35 -17.71 -2.06
N LYS A 31 -6.50 -18.90 -2.64
CA LYS A 31 -5.40 -19.62 -3.28
C LYS A 31 -5.54 -19.47 -4.79
N THR A 32 -4.46 -19.13 -5.46
CA THR A 32 -4.37 -18.91 -6.90
C THR A 32 -3.22 -19.72 -7.47
N ASP A 33 -3.13 -19.80 -8.80
CA ASP A 33 -1.99 -20.42 -9.49
C ASP A 33 -0.66 -19.71 -9.22
N PHE A 34 -0.72 -18.47 -8.73
CA PHE A 34 0.44 -17.63 -8.40
C PHE A 34 0.78 -17.59 -6.92
N GLY A 35 0.09 -18.40 -6.10
CA GLY A 35 0.27 -18.44 -4.65
C GLY A 35 -0.95 -18.02 -3.86
N THR A 36 -0.74 -17.75 -2.57
CA THR A 36 -1.81 -17.33 -1.65
C THR A 36 -1.91 -15.82 -1.60
N VAL A 37 -3.11 -15.30 -1.92
CA VAL A 37 -3.42 -13.87 -1.78
C VAL A 37 -4.23 -13.65 -0.50
N LYS A 38 -3.80 -12.69 0.33
CA LYS A 38 -4.49 -12.27 1.55
C LYS A 38 -4.82 -10.80 1.47
N TYR A 39 -6.09 -10.45 1.66
CA TYR A 39 -6.57 -9.08 1.68
C TYR A 39 -6.81 -8.63 3.11
N TYR A 40 -6.31 -7.44 3.42
CA TYR A 40 -6.44 -6.83 4.72
C TYR A 40 -7.07 -5.44 4.59
N VAL A 41 -7.90 -5.07 5.54
CA VAL A 41 -8.32 -3.69 5.74
C VAL A 41 -7.41 -3.06 6.79
N GLU A 42 -6.88 -1.88 6.48
CA GLU A 42 -6.10 -1.07 7.42
C GLU A 42 -6.79 0.28 7.62
N THR A 43 -7.08 0.63 8.88
CA THR A 43 -7.71 1.90 9.28
C THR A 43 -6.89 2.62 10.35
N GLY A 44 -7.16 3.92 10.56
CA GLY A 44 -6.43 4.72 11.55
C GLY A 44 -4.99 5.00 11.11
N LEU A 45 -4.78 5.13 9.80
CA LEU A 45 -3.50 5.52 9.22
C LEU A 45 -3.18 6.98 9.60
N LYS A 46 -1.91 7.26 9.92
CA LYS A 46 -1.42 8.59 10.34
C LYS A 46 -1.30 9.59 9.19
N ASP A 47 -1.45 9.15 7.95
CA ASP A 47 -1.30 10.02 6.77
C ASP A 47 -2.62 10.79 6.56
N ASN A 48 -2.54 12.12 6.61
CA ASN A 48 -3.69 13.01 6.41
C ASN A 48 -4.39 12.78 5.06
N ARG A 49 -3.70 12.22 4.07
CA ARG A 49 -4.25 11.91 2.74
C ARG A 49 -4.97 10.56 2.69
N HIS A 50 -4.68 9.67 3.63
CA HIS A 50 -5.12 8.27 3.60
C HIS A 50 -5.63 7.84 4.97
N GLN A 51 -6.93 7.86 5.21
CA GLN A 51 -7.51 7.42 6.50
C GLN A 51 -7.65 5.89 6.62
N LYS A 52 -7.78 5.21 5.47
CA LYS A 52 -7.92 3.75 5.37
C LYS A 52 -7.42 3.24 4.01
N ARG A 53 -7.03 1.97 3.94
CA ARG A 53 -6.59 1.29 2.70
C ARG A 53 -6.92 -0.20 2.74
N ILE A 54 -6.90 -0.83 1.57
CA ILE A 54 -6.80 -2.30 1.47
C ILE A 54 -5.34 -2.65 1.19
N VAL A 55 -4.85 -3.72 1.80
CA VAL A 55 -3.55 -4.32 1.50
C VAL A 55 -3.75 -5.75 1.02
N ALA A 56 -3.41 -6.04 -0.23
CA ALA A 56 -3.32 -7.40 -0.74
C ALA A 56 -1.86 -7.89 -0.65
N LYS A 57 -1.65 -9.07 -0.07
CA LYS A 57 -0.34 -9.71 0.05
C LYS A 57 -0.32 -11.03 -0.70
N VAL A 58 0.66 -11.22 -1.57
CA VAL A 58 0.92 -12.48 -2.28
C VAL A 58 2.13 -13.13 -1.65
N ASP A 59 1.93 -14.27 -0.99
CA ASP A 59 2.98 -15.08 -0.32
C ASP A 59 3.99 -14.28 0.54
N ASN A 60 3.55 -13.15 1.10
CA ASN A 60 4.39 -12.18 1.83
C ASN A 60 5.59 -11.62 1.03
N ALA A 61 5.59 -11.75 -0.29
CA ALA A 61 6.65 -11.27 -1.17
C ALA A 61 6.25 -9.99 -1.93
N ILE A 62 4.97 -9.91 -2.33
CA ILE A 62 4.42 -8.80 -3.13
C ILE A 62 3.24 -8.20 -2.38
N TYR A 63 3.17 -6.87 -2.38
CA TYR A 63 2.20 -6.10 -1.62
C TYR A 63 1.53 -5.08 -2.53
N TYR A 64 0.21 -5.07 -2.56
CA TYR A 64 -0.57 -4.05 -3.26
C TYR A 64 -1.34 -3.26 -2.21
N SER A 65 -1.24 -1.94 -2.25
CA SER A 65 -2.00 -1.03 -1.40
C SER A 65 -2.98 -0.26 -2.26
N PHE A 66 -4.26 -0.33 -1.89
CA PHE A 66 -5.36 0.33 -2.58
C PHE A 66 -5.84 1.47 -1.70
N TYR A 67 -5.69 2.68 -2.19
CA TYR A 67 -6.15 3.91 -1.56
C TYR A 67 -7.33 4.51 -2.34
N SER A 68 -7.90 5.58 -1.82
CA SER A 68 -8.95 6.32 -2.52
C SER A 68 -8.48 6.89 -3.85
N ALA A 69 -7.25 7.41 -3.90
CA ALA A 69 -6.71 8.11 -5.06
C ALA A 69 -5.82 7.25 -5.96
N GLU A 70 -5.21 6.19 -5.42
CA GLU A 70 -4.16 5.44 -6.12
C GLU A 70 -4.08 3.97 -5.71
N ILE A 71 -3.40 3.19 -6.55
CA ILE A 71 -3.04 1.81 -6.27
C ILE A 71 -1.53 1.69 -6.45
N VAL A 72 -0.84 1.17 -5.44
CA VAL A 72 0.62 1.01 -5.45
C VAL A 72 1.01 -0.42 -5.14
N LYS A 73 2.04 -0.90 -5.82
CA LYS A 73 2.64 -2.22 -5.65
C LYS A 73 4.06 -2.08 -5.13
N HIS A 74 4.45 -3.00 -4.27
CA HIS A 74 5.80 -3.16 -3.73
C HIS A 74 6.21 -4.63 -3.78
N THR A 75 7.51 -4.87 -3.89
CA THR A 75 8.12 -6.20 -3.84
C THR A 75 9.26 -6.22 -2.82
N ASN A 76 9.46 -7.35 -2.17
CA ASN A 76 10.62 -7.55 -1.28
C ASN A 76 11.96 -7.58 -2.02
N GLN A 77 11.96 -7.87 -3.32
CA GLN A 77 13.19 -7.95 -4.13
C GLN A 77 13.75 -6.56 -4.42
N ASN A 78 12.89 -5.60 -4.76
CA ASN A 78 13.23 -4.23 -5.11
C ASN A 78 12.50 -3.28 -4.15
N LYS A 79 13.00 -3.18 -2.91
CA LYS A 79 12.33 -2.42 -1.83
C LYS A 79 12.39 -0.91 -2.03
N GLU A 80 13.36 -0.48 -2.83
CA GLU A 80 13.60 0.89 -3.26
C GLU A 80 12.66 1.35 -4.37
N LEU A 81 11.80 0.47 -4.91
CA LEU A 81 10.90 0.79 -6.01
C LEU A 81 9.43 0.78 -5.55
N ILE A 82 8.70 1.82 -5.96
CA ILE A 82 7.25 1.88 -5.90
C ILE A 82 6.72 1.70 -7.32
N TYR A 83 5.71 0.85 -7.47
CA TYR A 83 5.04 0.60 -8.73
C TYR A 83 3.65 1.21 -8.64
N ARG A 84 3.43 2.41 -9.17
CA ARG A 84 2.14 3.11 -9.13
C ARG A 84 1.32 2.72 -10.35
N LEU A 85 0.08 2.31 -10.15
CA LEU A 85 -0.78 1.88 -11.25
C LEU A 85 -1.07 3.05 -12.19
N PHE A 86 -0.73 2.89 -13.47
CA PHE A 86 -0.79 3.91 -14.51
C PHE A 86 -1.99 3.71 -15.44
N TYR A 87 -2.62 4.82 -15.82
CA TYR A 87 -3.82 4.86 -16.66
C TYR A 87 -3.53 5.67 -17.92
N GLY A 88 -3.82 5.07 -19.07
CA GLY A 88 -3.55 5.66 -20.37
C GLY A 88 -2.46 4.92 -21.16
N GLU A 89 -2.06 5.51 -22.27
CA GLU A 89 -1.02 4.97 -23.15
C GLU A 89 0.36 5.29 -22.58
N ILE A 90 1.24 4.30 -22.57
CA ILE A 90 2.64 4.50 -22.18
C ILE A 90 3.29 5.31 -23.30
N PRO A 91 3.89 6.49 -23.02
CA PRO A 91 4.61 7.25 -24.03
C PRO A 91 5.70 6.37 -24.66
N GLU A 92 5.79 6.32 -25.99
CA GLU A 92 6.74 5.43 -26.68
C GLU A 92 8.19 5.64 -26.21
N GLU A 93 8.57 6.89 -25.97
CA GLU A 93 9.88 7.31 -25.47
C GLU A 93 10.21 6.76 -24.07
N LEU A 94 9.18 6.43 -23.28
CA LEU A 94 9.28 5.93 -21.91
C LEU A 94 8.86 4.46 -21.80
N ASN A 95 8.58 3.77 -22.92
CA ASN A 95 8.21 2.36 -22.95
C ASN A 95 9.43 1.44 -22.71
N ASP A 96 10.17 1.73 -21.65
CA ASP A 96 11.29 0.96 -21.12
C ASP A 96 10.85 0.32 -19.79
N PRO A 97 11.13 -0.98 -19.55
CA PRO A 97 10.88 -1.66 -18.28
C PRO A 97 11.46 -0.99 -17.03
N LYS A 98 12.39 -0.05 -17.19
CA LYS A 98 12.92 0.82 -16.12
C LYS A 98 11.90 1.83 -15.61
N TYR A 99 11.01 2.33 -16.47
CA TYR A 99 10.02 3.36 -16.15
C TYR A 99 8.61 2.80 -16.07
N PHE A 100 8.28 1.82 -16.92
CA PHE A 100 6.95 1.22 -16.96
C PHE A 100 7.00 -0.30 -17.00
N GLN A 101 6.22 -0.93 -16.12
CA GLN A 101 6.00 -2.38 -16.11
C GLN A 101 4.57 -2.70 -16.54
N LYS A 102 4.41 -3.40 -17.66
CA LYS A 102 3.10 -3.92 -18.09
C LYS A 102 2.49 -4.84 -17.04
N LEU A 103 1.16 -4.81 -16.92
CA LEU A 103 0.43 -5.66 -15.98
C LEU A 103 0.64 -7.14 -16.32
N THR A 104 1.05 -7.92 -15.33
CA THR A 104 1.16 -9.37 -15.44
C THR A 104 -0.19 -10.04 -15.17
N LYS A 105 -0.27 -11.35 -15.44
CA LYS A 105 -1.44 -12.16 -15.06
C LYS A 105 -1.68 -12.14 -13.54
N LEU A 106 -0.62 -12.19 -12.74
CA LEU A 106 -0.73 -12.07 -11.28
C LEU A 106 -1.34 -10.72 -10.89
N ASP A 107 -0.85 -9.62 -11.49
CA ASP A 107 -1.39 -8.28 -11.21
C ASP A 107 -2.89 -8.24 -11.50
N SER A 108 -3.31 -8.76 -12.66
CA SER A 108 -4.72 -8.81 -13.07
C SER A 108 -5.58 -9.59 -12.08
N VAL A 109 -5.08 -10.72 -11.56
CA VAL A 109 -5.79 -11.54 -10.55
C VAL A 109 -5.97 -10.77 -9.25
N VAL A 110 -4.92 -10.14 -8.73
CA VAL A 110 -4.98 -9.39 -7.47
C VAL A 110 -5.85 -8.15 -7.60
N LEU A 111 -5.72 -7.40 -8.70
CA LEU A 111 -6.52 -6.20 -8.97
C LEU A 111 -8.02 -6.54 -9.08
N SER A 112 -8.37 -7.60 -9.82
CA SER A 112 -9.75 -8.08 -9.91
C SER A 112 -10.30 -8.65 -8.60
N GLY A 113 -9.43 -9.24 -7.76
CA GLY A 113 -9.79 -9.66 -6.41
C GLY A 113 -10.08 -8.47 -5.49
N SER A 114 -9.28 -7.41 -5.58
CA SER A 114 -9.49 -6.18 -4.82
C SER A 114 -10.77 -5.46 -5.19
N ASP A 115 -11.17 -5.42 -6.46
CA ASP A 115 -12.46 -4.84 -6.86
C ASP A 115 -13.63 -5.56 -6.18
N ARG A 116 -13.62 -6.90 -6.19
CA ARG A 116 -14.63 -7.72 -5.49
C ARG A 116 -14.67 -7.44 -3.98
N VAL A 117 -13.50 -7.26 -3.37
CA VAL A 117 -13.38 -6.87 -1.96
C VAL A 117 -13.97 -5.49 -1.72
N LEU A 118 -13.63 -4.50 -2.55
CA LEU A 118 -14.14 -3.14 -2.45
C LEU A 118 -15.66 -3.08 -2.57
N ASP A 119 -16.22 -3.86 -3.50
CA ASP A 119 -17.66 -4.01 -3.68
C ASP A 119 -18.33 -4.61 -2.43
N SER A 120 -17.75 -5.67 -1.86
CA SER A 120 -18.24 -6.27 -0.62
C SER A 120 -18.23 -5.31 0.57
N LEU A 121 -17.22 -4.44 0.63
CA LEU A 121 -17.10 -3.40 1.66
C LEU A 121 -17.95 -2.16 1.37
N LYS A 122 -18.56 -2.07 0.17
CA LYS A 122 -19.28 -0.90 -0.35
C LYS A 122 -18.41 0.37 -0.43
N TRP A 123 -17.11 0.23 -0.65
CA TRP A 123 -16.14 1.35 -0.71
C TRP A 123 -15.99 1.90 -2.13
N LYS A 124 -17.07 2.52 -2.63
CA LYS A 124 -17.16 3.00 -4.02
C LYS A 124 -16.24 4.17 -4.37
N ASN A 125 -15.65 4.84 -3.37
CA ASN A 125 -14.76 5.99 -3.54
C ASN A 125 -13.28 5.60 -3.67
N PHE A 126 -13.00 4.31 -3.86
CA PHE A 126 -11.64 3.81 -4.08
C PHE A 126 -11.30 3.80 -5.55
N LYS A 127 -10.01 3.97 -5.85
CA LYS A 127 -9.51 3.91 -7.20
C LYS A 127 -9.75 2.49 -7.74
N SER A 128 -10.47 2.38 -8.86
CA SER A 128 -10.61 1.14 -9.63
C SER A 128 -9.46 1.01 -10.62
N TRP A 129 -8.98 -0.22 -10.85
CA TRP A 129 -7.93 -0.52 -11.81
C TRP A 129 -8.42 -0.55 -13.27
N ASN A 130 -9.73 -0.46 -13.52
CA ASN A 130 -10.27 -0.46 -14.87
C ASN A 130 -9.65 0.69 -15.71
N GLY A 131 -9.16 0.37 -16.91
CA GLY A 131 -8.43 1.29 -17.78
C GLY A 131 -6.95 1.47 -17.44
N ALA A 132 -6.42 0.77 -16.43
CA ALA A 132 -4.99 0.73 -16.18
C ALA A 132 -4.26 -0.15 -17.21
N SER A 133 -3.08 0.30 -17.64
CA SER A 133 -2.29 -0.37 -18.69
C SER A 133 -0.96 -0.94 -18.16
N ALA A 134 -0.41 -0.32 -17.11
CA ALA A 134 0.90 -0.64 -16.57
C ALA A 134 1.05 -0.15 -15.13
N PHE A 135 2.22 -0.40 -14.56
CA PHE A 135 2.74 0.34 -13.41
C PHE A 135 3.81 1.30 -13.89
N GLU A 136 3.73 2.56 -13.48
CA GLU A 136 4.84 3.50 -13.48
C GLU A 136 5.77 3.18 -12.31
N ILE A 137 7.08 3.18 -12.55
CA ILE A 137 8.10 2.80 -11.58
C ILE A 137 8.77 4.06 -11.04
N GLU A 138 8.60 4.29 -9.75
CA GLU A 138 9.20 5.40 -9.01
C GLU A 138 10.26 4.89 -8.03
N VAL A 139 11.38 5.60 -7.93
CA VAL A 139 12.38 5.35 -6.88
C VAL A 139 11.87 5.95 -5.57
N ASN A 140 11.76 5.10 -4.55
CA ASN A 140 11.44 5.52 -3.20
C ASN A 140 12.72 5.86 -2.44
N TYR A 141 12.92 7.14 -2.15
CA TYR A 141 14.10 7.64 -1.44
C TYR A 141 14.07 7.38 0.09
N TYR A 142 13.01 6.74 0.61
CA TYR A 142 12.98 6.30 2.00
C TYR A 142 13.99 5.17 2.25
N HIS A 143 14.63 5.17 3.43
CA HIS A 143 15.71 4.26 3.84
C HIS A 143 17.08 4.49 3.17
N VAL A 144 17.45 5.74 2.87
CA VAL A 144 18.81 6.13 2.43
C VAL A 144 19.17 5.55 1.05
N PHE A 145 18.19 5.42 0.16
CA PHE A 145 18.41 5.04 -1.23
C PHE A 145 18.22 6.25 -2.15
N PRO A 146 19.10 6.49 -3.14
CA PRO A 146 20.40 5.83 -3.33
C PRO A 146 21.38 6.28 -2.22
N LYS A 147 22.15 5.33 -1.66
CA LYS A 147 23.25 5.71 -0.75
C LYS A 147 24.28 6.50 -1.55
N ASN A 148 24.45 7.77 -1.22
CA ASN A 148 25.50 8.67 -1.72
C ASN A 148 25.34 9.22 -3.15
N GLU A 149 24.17 9.15 -3.79
CA GLU A 149 23.97 9.91 -5.02
C GLU A 149 23.61 11.37 -4.71
N LYS A 150 24.48 12.29 -5.15
CA LYS A 150 24.14 13.72 -5.20
C LYS A 150 23.05 13.91 -6.24
N ILE A 151 21.82 14.08 -5.80
CA ILE A 151 20.71 14.52 -6.65
C ILE A 151 21.11 15.90 -7.20
N LYS A 152 21.45 15.98 -8.49
CA LYS A 152 21.62 17.26 -9.18
C LYS A 152 20.25 17.71 -9.67
N PRO A 153 19.73 18.88 -9.26
CA PRO A 153 18.58 19.46 -9.91
C PRO A 153 18.94 19.81 -11.36
N TYR A 154 18.02 19.53 -12.29
CA TYR A 154 18.05 20.07 -13.65
C TYR A 154 17.61 21.53 -13.64
#